data_AF-A0A955SAD4-F1
#
_entry.id   AF-A0A955SAD4-F1
#
_cell.length_a   1.000
_cell.length_b   1.000
_cell.length_c   1.000
_cell.angle_alpha   90.00
_cell.angle_beta   90.00
_cell.angle_gamma   90.00
#
_symmetry.space_group_name_H-M   'P 1'
#
loop_
_entity.id
_entity.type
_entity.pdbx_description
1 polymer ?
#
loop_
_entity_poly.entity_id
_entity_poly.type
_entity_poly.pdbx_seq_one_letter_code
_entity_poly.pdbx_strand_id
1 'polypeptide(L)'
;MNPPTEKNRAYESWRWKIFAITWLGYAGFYLTRKSFSVAKIGLADEFGFSNTQLGYYDNAYLWAYMVGQFLWGVSGDKFGPRKIVMAGMLCSCLVGFVSGLTSAILVFAAFGIAQGLCQSTGWPNLVKNMSSWFSQRERGVVMGWWCTN
;
A
#
# COMPACT_ATOMS: atom_id res chain seq x y z
N MET A 1 7.49 43.36 -0.54
CA MET A 1 6.83 42.67 0.60
C MET A 1 5.38 42.46 0.17
N ASN A 2 5.06 41.31 -0.43
CA ASN A 2 3.70 41.09 -0.95
C ASN A 2 2.76 40.68 0.20
N PRO A 3 1.56 41.27 0.30
CA PRO A 3 0.60 41.03 1.39
C PRO A 3 0.04 39.60 1.36
N PRO A 4 -0.58 39.12 2.47
CA PRO A 4 -0.99 37.72 2.61
C PRO A 4 -2.08 37.38 1.60
N THR A 5 -1.71 36.56 0.62
CA THR A 5 -2.59 36.00 -0.40
C THR A 5 -3.80 35.32 0.23
N GLU A 6 -5.00 35.72 -0.19
CA GLU A 6 -6.27 35.06 0.12
C GLU A 6 -6.10 33.54 0.21
N LYS A 7 -6.53 32.95 1.33
CA LYS A 7 -6.70 31.51 1.45
C LYS A 7 -7.68 31.06 0.36
N ASN A 8 -7.15 30.56 -0.73
CA ASN A 8 -7.91 30.16 -1.90
C ASN A 8 -8.80 28.97 -1.49
N ARG A 9 -10.11 29.19 -1.25
CA ARG A 9 -11.05 28.15 -0.77
C ARG A 9 -11.02 26.89 -1.62
N ALA A 10 -10.77 27.04 -2.92
CA ALA A 10 -10.58 25.92 -3.84
C ALA A 10 -9.39 25.04 -3.41
N TYR A 11 -8.24 25.64 -3.05
CA TYR A 11 -7.05 24.94 -2.59
C TYR A 11 -7.28 24.17 -1.28
N GLU A 12 -7.95 24.78 -0.29
CA GLU A 12 -8.31 24.07 0.96
C GLU A 12 -9.25 22.88 0.68
N SER A 13 -10.22 23.02 -0.22
CA SER A 13 -11.11 21.92 -0.60
C SER A 13 -10.37 20.76 -1.29
N TRP A 14 -9.39 21.07 -2.13
CA TRP A 14 -8.59 20.06 -2.84
C TRP A 14 -7.63 19.32 -1.90
N ARG A 15 -7.05 20.00 -0.91
CA ARG A 15 -6.22 19.35 0.13
C ARG A 15 -6.98 18.23 0.85
N TRP A 16 -8.21 18.50 1.29
CA TRP A 16 -9.05 17.51 1.96
C TRP A 16 -9.53 16.39 1.05
N LYS A 17 -9.83 16.69 -0.22
CA LYS A 17 -10.14 15.65 -1.22
C LYS A 17 -8.95 14.71 -1.43
N ILE A 18 -7.74 15.24 -1.54
CA ILE A 18 -6.53 14.43 -1.75
C ILE A 18 -6.20 13.61 -0.51
N PHE A 19 -6.40 14.18 0.69
CA PHE A 19 -6.35 13.42 1.94
C PHE A 19 -7.30 12.23 1.90
N ALA A 20 -8.59 12.45 1.59
CA ALA A 20 -9.58 11.38 1.51
C ALA A 20 -9.24 10.31 0.45
N ILE A 21 -8.79 10.73 -0.74
CA ILE A 21 -8.42 9.80 -1.82
C ILE A 21 -7.20 8.95 -1.44
N THR A 22 -6.17 9.56 -0.87
CA THR A 22 -4.96 8.84 -0.45
C THR A 22 -5.24 7.92 0.74
N TRP A 23 -6.09 8.36 1.67
CA TRP A 23 -6.58 7.56 2.80
C TRP A 23 -7.37 6.34 2.31
N LEU A 24 -8.36 6.53 1.44
CA LEU A 24 -9.15 5.44 0.85
C LEU A 24 -8.29 4.48 0.01
N GLY A 25 -7.32 5.01 -0.74
CA GLY A 25 -6.35 4.19 -1.46
C GLY A 25 -5.53 3.30 -0.53
N TYR A 26 -5.10 3.84 0.61
CA TYR A 26 -4.37 3.05 1.61
C TYR A 26 -5.25 2.04 2.33
N ALA A 27 -6.51 2.40 2.65
CA ALA A 27 -7.52 1.48 3.16
C ALA A 27 -7.74 0.29 2.21
N GLY A 28 -7.72 0.52 0.89
CA GLY A 28 -7.78 -0.54 -0.12
C GLY A 28 -6.61 -1.55 -0.03
N PHE A 29 -5.39 -1.06 0.20
CA PHE A 29 -4.25 -1.94 0.47
C PHE A 29 -4.42 -2.74 1.77
N TYR A 30 -5.02 -2.14 2.79
CA TYR A 30 -5.35 -2.84 4.04
C TYR A 30 -6.41 -3.93 3.84
N LEU A 31 -7.42 -3.70 3.00
CA LEU A 31 -8.42 -4.73 2.68
C LEU A 31 -7.76 -5.97 2.10
N THR A 32 -6.93 -5.82 1.07
CA THR A 32 -6.22 -6.97 0.46
C THR A 32 -5.30 -7.68 1.46
N ARG A 33 -4.63 -6.93 2.34
CA ARG A 33 -3.76 -7.50 3.39
C ARG A 33 -4.54 -8.25 4.48
N LYS A 34 -5.66 -7.68 4.93
CA LYS A 34 -6.53 -8.28 5.96
C LYS A 34 -7.27 -9.51 5.42
N SER A 35 -7.81 -9.44 4.20
CA SER A 35 -8.43 -10.58 3.52
C SER A 35 -7.46 -11.75 3.41
N PHE A 36 -6.20 -11.49 3.04
CA PHE A 36 -5.19 -12.54 2.99
C PHE A 36 -4.86 -13.14 4.36
N SER A 37 -4.83 -12.31 5.41
CA SER A 37 -4.61 -12.80 6.78
C SER A 37 -5.71 -13.78 7.24
N VAL A 38 -6.95 -13.58 6.80
CA VAL A 38 -8.07 -14.52 7.06
C VAL A 38 -7.95 -15.76 6.18
N ALA A 39 -7.60 -15.58 4.90
CA ALA A 39 -7.42 -16.70 3.96
C ALA A 39 -6.34 -17.70 4.42
N LYS A 40 -5.28 -17.23 5.10
CA LYS A 40 -4.25 -18.10 5.69
C LYS A 40 -4.80 -19.12 6.69
N ILE A 41 -5.84 -18.76 7.44
CA ILE A 41 -6.48 -19.67 8.41
C ILE A 41 -7.16 -20.81 7.65
N GLY A 42 -7.91 -20.48 6.59
CA GLY A 42 -8.51 -21.48 5.70
C GLY A 42 -7.47 -22.38 5.02
N LEU A 43 -6.33 -21.82 4.63
CA LEU A 43 -5.24 -22.60 4.03
C LEU A 43 -4.58 -23.58 5.03
N ALA A 44 -4.48 -23.19 6.30
CA ALA A 44 -4.00 -24.08 7.35
C ALA A 44 -4.99 -25.23 7.60
N ASP A 45 -6.28 -24.93 7.64
CA ASP A 45 -7.35 -25.90 7.93
C ASP A 45 -7.61 -26.86 6.75
N GLU A 46 -7.58 -26.38 5.51
CA GLU A 46 -7.97 -27.14 4.31
C GLU A 46 -6.80 -27.89 3.67
N PHE A 47 -5.60 -27.29 3.65
CA PHE A 47 -4.40 -27.88 3.03
C PHE A 47 -3.38 -28.42 4.04
N GLY A 48 -3.64 -28.29 5.35
CA GLY A 48 -2.75 -28.77 6.41
C GLY A 48 -1.40 -28.06 6.44
N PHE A 49 -1.32 -26.82 5.95
CA PHE A 49 -0.07 -26.06 5.96
C PHE A 49 0.46 -25.87 7.38
N SER A 50 1.73 -26.22 7.56
CA SER A 50 2.43 -25.98 8.83
C SER A 50 2.64 -24.47 9.03
N ASN A 51 2.60 -24.03 10.29
CA ASN A 51 2.94 -22.66 10.68
C ASN A 51 4.31 -22.22 10.13
N THR A 52 5.25 -23.14 9.96
CA THR A 52 6.57 -22.87 9.35
C THR A 52 6.45 -22.47 7.89
N GLN A 53 5.56 -23.11 7.12
CA GLN A 53 5.35 -22.80 5.69
C GLN A 53 4.68 -21.45 5.50
N LEU A 54 3.68 -21.13 6.33
CA LEU A 54 3.07 -19.80 6.37
C LEU A 54 4.09 -18.73 6.80
N GLY A 55 5.00 -19.07 7.72
CA GLY A 55 6.10 -18.21 8.12
C GLY A 55 7.09 -17.90 6.99
N TYR A 56 7.36 -18.86 6.09
CA TYR A 56 8.19 -18.60 4.91
C TYR A 56 7.51 -17.65 3.93
N TYR A 57 6.19 -17.76 3.73
CA TYR A 57 5.43 -16.79 2.95
C TYR A 57 5.55 -15.38 3.53
N ASP A 58 5.35 -15.24 4.85
CA ASP A 58 5.42 -13.94 5.51
C ASP A 58 6.81 -13.32 5.43
N ASN A 59 7.85 -14.12 5.59
CA ASN A 59 9.21 -13.66 5.39
C ASN A 59 9.44 -13.19 3.95
N ALA A 60 9.05 -13.99 2.95
CA ALA A 60 9.19 -13.62 1.54
C ALA A 60 8.44 -12.31 1.22
N TYR A 61 7.22 -12.15 1.75
CA TYR A 61 6.45 -10.93 1.66
C TYR A 61 7.17 -9.73 2.29
N LEU A 62 7.71 -9.87 3.51
CA LEU A 62 8.38 -8.78 4.22
C LEU A 62 9.67 -8.34 3.53
N TRP A 63 10.49 -9.29 3.07
CA TRP A 63 11.71 -9.01 2.32
C TRP A 63 11.41 -8.30 1.00
N ALA A 64 10.44 -8.81 0.24
CA ALA A 64 10.01 -8.19 -1.00
C ALA A 64 9.39 -6.81 -0.79
N TYR A 65 8.61 -6.65 0.29
CA TYR A 65 8.02 -5.37 0.67
C TYR A 65 9.10 -4.34 1.02
N MET A 66 10.10 -4.74 1.82
CA MET A 66 11.24 -3.88 2.16
C MET A 66 11.97 -3.40 0.90
N VAL A 67 12.40 -4.32 0.03
CA VAL A 67 13.11 -3.97 -1.22
C VAL A 67 12.22 -3.11 -2.12
N GLY A 68 10.95 -3.48 -2.25
CA GLY A 68 9.98 -2.76 -3.06
C GLY A 68 9.74 -1.33 -2.58
N GLN A 69 9.77 -1.06 -1.28
CA GLN A 69 9.59 0.32 -0.77
C GLN A 69 10.69 1.26 -1.30
N PHE A 70 11.93 0.79 -1.41
CA PHE A 70 13.02 1.57 -2.01
C PHE A 70 12.83 1.73 -3.52
N LEU A 71 12.51 0.64 -4.23
CA LEU A 71 12.34 0.64 -5.69
C LEU A 71 11.18 1.55 -6.14
N TRP A 72 10.02 1.41 -5.49
CA TRP A 72 8.83 2.18 -5.81
C TRP A 72 8.88 3.60 -5.27
N GLY A 73 9.67 3.86 -4.22
CA GLY A 73 9.99 5.21 -3.78
C GLY A 73 10.68 6.01 -4.88
N VAL A 74 11.77 5.48 -5.43
CA VAL A 74 12.51 6.14 -6.53
C VAL A 74 11.68 6.18 -7.82
N SER A 75 10.95 5.10 -8.13
CA SER A 75 10.09 5.05 -9.33
C SER A 75 8.93 6.03 -9.25
N GLY A 76 8.40 6.28 -8.04
CA GLY A 76 7.36 7.27 -7.74
C GLY A 76 7.72 8.67 -8.21
N ASP A 77 9.00 9.00 -8.13
CA ASP A 77 9.55 10.29 -8.50
C ASP A 77 9.51 10.50 -10.02
N LYS A 78 9.66 9.42 -10.79
CA LYS A 78 9.74 9.44 -12.25
C LYS A 78 8.38 9.26 -12.94
N PHE A 79 7.55 8.32 -12.46
CA PHE A 79 6.30 7.94 -13.13
C PHE A 79 5.04 8.58 -12.51
N GLY A 80 5.20 9.22 -11.36
CA GLY A 80 4.13 9.86 -10.61
C GLY A 80 3.43 8.90 -9.65
N PRO A 81 3.16 9.32 -8.41
CA PRO A 81 2.69 8.45 -7.33
C PRO A 81 1.33 7.80 -7.64
N ARG A 82 0.43 8.52 -8.33
CA ARG A 82 -0.92 8.04 -8.64
C ARG A 82 -0.90 6.76 -9.50
N LYS A 83 -0.07 6.72 -10.55
CA LYS A 83 -0.04 5.58 -11.47
C LYS A 83 0.51 4.32 -10.79
N ILE A 84 1.56 4.49 -9.97
CA ILE A 84 2.20 3.38 -9.26
C ILE A 84 1.27 2.79 -8.20
N VAL A 85 0.60 3.63 -7.41
CA VAL A 85 -0.35 3.19 -6.39
C VAL A 85 -1.52 2.42 -7.02
N MET A 86 -2.12 2.93 -8.11
CA MET A 86 -3.22 2.22 -8.76
C MET A 86 -2.78 0.91 -9.41
N ALA A 87 -1.63 0.90 -10.10
CA ALA A 87 -1.09 -0.31 -10.71
C ALA A 87 -0.76 -1.37 -9.64
N GLY A 88 -0.10 -0.98 -8.55
CA GLY A 88 0.22 -1.87 -7.44
C GLY A 88 -1.01 -2.42 -6.74
N MET A 89 -2.06 -1.62 -6.58
CA MET A 89 -3.32 -2.07 -5.99
C MET A 89 -4.05 -3.07 -6.89
N LEU A 90 -4.13 -2.81 -8.21
CA LEU A 90 -4.71 -3.75 -9.17
C LEU A 90 -3.92 -5.07 -9.23
N CYS A 91 -2.59 -4.99 -9.29
CA CYS A 91 -1.73 -6.17 -9.28
C CYS A 91 -1.88 -6.97 -7.97
N SER A 92 -2.00 -6.29 -6.82
CA SER A 92 -2.27 -6.92 -5.52
C SER A 92 -3.58 -7.72 -5.52
N CYS A 93 -4.65 -7.15 -6.09
CA CYS A 93 -5.93 -7.85 -6.24
C CYS A 93 -5.81 -9.08 -7.16
N LEU A 94 -5.11 -8.95 -8.29
CA LEU A 94 -4.90 -10.06 -9.23
C LEU A 94 -4.06 -11.18 -8.61
N VAL A 95 -2.95 -10.84 -7.95
CA VAL A 95 -2.08 -11.80 -7.25
C VAL A 95 -2.87 -12.52 -6.16
N GLY A 96 -3.67 -11.78 -5.38
CA GLY A 96 -4.57 -12.36 -4.37
C GLY A 96 -5.57 -13.34 -4.99
N PHE A 97 -6.25 -12.94 -6.07
CA PHE A 97 -7.23 -13.78 -6.76
C PHE A 97 -6.61 -15.08 -7.32
N VAL A 98 -5.47 -14.96 -8.02
CA VAL A 98 -4.77 -16.12 -8.59
C VAL A 98 -4.21 -17.03 -7.50
N SER A 99 -3.73 -16.46 -6.39
CA SER A 99 -3.25 -17.26 -5.25
C SER A 99 -4.34 -18.11 -4.62
N GLY A 100 -5.60 -17.66 -4.66
CA GLY A 100 -6.75 -18.43 -4.17
C GLY A 100 -7.14 -19.61 -5.06
N LEU A 101 -6.70 -19.64 -6.32
CA LEU A 101 -6.99 -20.72 -7.26
C LEU A 101 -5.92 -21.84 -7.23
N THR A 102 -4.82 -21.66 -6.51
CA THR A 102 -3.65 -22.56 -6.54
C THR A 102 -3.36 -23.13 -5.15
N SER A 103 -3.22 -24.45 -5.05
CA SER A 103 -2.88 -25.18 -3.82
C SER A 103 -1.38 -25.54 -3.67
N ALA A 104 -0.54 -25.10 -4.61
CA ALA A 104 0.87 -25.48 -4.67
C ALA A 104 1.78 -24.62 -3.76
N ILE A 105 2.43 -25.25 -2.78
CA ILE A 105 3.35 -24.62 -1.81
C ILE A 105 4.51 -23.85 -2.46
N LEU A 106 5.10 -24.38 -3.55
CA LEU A 106 6.23 -23.72 -4.21
C LEU A 106 5.84 -22.41 -4.90
N VAL A 107 4.60 -22.31 -5.36
CA VAL A 107 4.05 -21.08 -5.96
C VAL A 107 3.70 -20.06 -4.88
N PHE A 108 3.48 -20.52 -3.64
CA PHE A 108 3.11 -19.69 -2.50
C PHE A 108 4.19 -18.66 -2.15
N ALA A 109 5.47 -19.04 -2.14
CA ALA A 109 6.57 -18.09 -1.91
C ALA A 109 6.68 -17.03 -3.01
N ALA A 110 6.48 -17.43 -4.28
CA ALA A 110 6.47 -16.50 -5.40
C ALA A 110 5.31 -15.49 -5.32
N PHE A 111 4.12 -15.95 -4.91
CA PHE A 111 2.99 -15.07 -4.63
C PHE A 111 3.27 -14.13 -3.45
N GLY A 112 3.97 -14.59 -2.41
CA GLY A 112 4.40 -13.74 -1.29
C GLY A 112 5.30 -12.61 -1.75
N ILE A 113 6.28 -12.90 -2.61
CA ILE A 113 7.18 -11.90 -3.21
C ILE A 113 6.38 -10.91 -4.08
N ALA A 114 5.56 -11.42 -5.00
CA ALA A 114 4.74 -10.59 -5.88
C ALA A 114 3.81 -9.67 -5.07
N GLN A 115 3.19 -10.21 -4.01
CA GLN A 115 2.30 -9.46 -3.14
C GLN A 115 3.05 -8.42 -2.31
N GLY A 116 4.24 -8.74 -1.80
CA GLY A 116 5.11 -7.80 -1.10
C GLY A 116 5.51 -6.62 -1.99
N LEU A 117 5.92 -6.91 -3.23
CA LEU A 117 6.24 -5.88 -4.23
C LEU A 117 5.03 -5.00 -4.56
N CYS A 118 3.85 -5.59 -4.77
CA CYS A 118 2.64 -4.82 -5.06
C CYS A 118 2.22 -3.92 -3.90
N GLN A 119 2.25 -4.45 -2.67
CA GLN A 119 1.85 -3.72 -1.46
C GLN A 119 2.83 -2.57 -1.11
N SER A 120 4.11 -2.74 -1.42
CA SER A 120 5.13 -1.71 -1.15
C SER A 120 5.00 -0.44 -1.99
N THR A 121 4.18 -0.47 -3.05
CA THR A 121 3.87 0.71 -3.87
C THR A 121 3.07 1.79 -3.13
N GLY A 122 2.31 1.42 -2.09
CA GLY A 122 1.36 2.32 -1.44
C GLY A 122 2.03 3.40 -0.59
N TRP A 123 2.61 3.00 0.53
CA TRP A 123 3.12 3.92 1.57
C TRP A 123 4.04 5.04 1.05
N PRO A 124 5.18 4.77 0.38
CA PRO A 124 6.12 5.82 -0.01
C PRO A 124 5.50 6.84 -0.98
N ASN A 125 4.67 6.37 -1.92
CA ASN A 125 4.02 7.22 -2.92
C ASN A 125 2.90 8.08 -2.32
N LEU A 126 2.11 7.52 -1.39
CA LEU A 126 1.03 8.25 -0.71
C LEU A 126 1.59 9.30 0.24
N VAL A 127 2.64 8.97 1.01
CA VAL A 127 3.36 9.92 1.87
C VAL A 127 3.95 11.06 1.05
N LYS A 128 4.51 10.75 -0.13
CA LYS A 128 5.05 11.76 -1.04
C LYS A 128 3.96 12.64 -1.64
N ASN A 129 2.84 12.06 -2.06
CA ASN A 129 1.69 12.83 -2.53
C ASN A 129 1.15 13.74 -1.42
N MET A 130 1.04 13.25 -0.19
CA MET A 130 0.64 14.09 0.96
C MET A 130 1.64 15.22 1.23
N SER A 131 2.94 14.97 1.06
CA SER A 131 3.98 15.97 1.26
C SER A 131 3.90 17.17 0.34
N SER A 132 3.42 16.99 -0.90
CA SER A 132 3.34 18.08 -1.88
C SER A 132 2.16 19.02 -1.63
N TRP A 133 1.16 18.58 -0.87
CA TRP A 133 -0.06 19.36 -0.59
C TRP A 133 -0.07 19.99 0.80
N PHE A 134 0.66 19.43 1.78
CA PHE A 134 0.67 19.90 3.16
C PHE A 134 1.99 20.56 3.56
N SER A 135 1.91 21.73 4.21
CA SER A 135 3.11 22.45 4.67
C SER A 135 3.76 21.72 5.85
N GLN A 136 5.07 21.91 6.04
CA GLN A 136 5.84 21.21 7.08
C GLN A 136 5.25 21.38 8.49
N ARG A 137 4.62 22.54 8.78
CA ARG A 137 4.02 22.87 10.09
C ARG A 137 2.74 22.07 10.38
N GLU A 138 1.99 21.72 9.35
CA GLU A 138 0.68 21.05 9.46
C GLU A 138 0.80 19.54 9.22
N ARG A 139 1.83 19.13 8.47
CA ARG A 139 2.02 17.76 7.98
C ARG A 139 2.08 16.74 9.11
N GLY A 140 2.67 17.06 10.26
CA GLY A 140 2.73 16.13 11.40
C GLY A 140 1.35 15.69 11.91
N VAL A 141 0.46 16.65 12.14
CA VAL A 141 -0.92 16.38 12.62
C VAL A 141 -1.74 15.67 11.55
N VAL A 142 -1.64 16.12 10.30
CA VAL A 142 -2.39 15.53 9.18
C VAL A 142 -1.93 14.10 8.92
N MET A 143 -0.63 13.81 8.96
CA MET A 143 -0.12 12.43 8.85
C MET A 143 -0.57 11.58 10.03
N GLY A 144 -0.67 12.15 11.23
CA GLY A 144 -1.26 11.48 12.40
C GLY A 144 -2.69 11.02 12.15
N TRP A 145 -3.55 11.91 11.66
CA TRP A 145 -4.92 11.56 11.26
C TRP A 145 -4.97 10.57 10.09
N TRP A 146 -4.01 10.66 9.18
CA TRP A 146 -3.93 9.76 8.03
C TRP A 146 -3.59 8.33 8.43
N CYS A 147 -2.76 8.15 9.46
CA CYS A 147 -2.37 6.84 9.97
C CYS A 147 -3.46 6.12 10.78
N THR A 148 -4.59 6.76 11.06
CA THR A 148 -5.74 6.16 11.78
C THR A 148 -6.58 5.20 10.91
N ASN A 149 -6.01 4.68 9.81
CA ASN A 149 -6.60 3.61 8.99
C ASN A 149 -6.54 2.26 9.72
#